data_AF-A0A2E6RDJ0-F1
#
_entry.id   AF-A0A2E6RDJ0-F1
#
_cell.length_a   1.000
_cell.length_b   1.000
_cell.length_c   1.000
_cell.angle_alpha   90.00
_cell.angle_beta   90.00
_cell.angle_gamma   90.00
#
_symmetry.space_group_name_H-M   'P 1'
#
loop_
_entity.id
_entity.type
_entity.pdbx_description
1 polymer ?
#
loop_
_entity_poly.entity_id
_entity_poly.type
_entity_poly.pdbx_seq_one_letter_code
_entity_poly.pdbx_strand_id
1 'polypeptide(L)'
;MRTTLTIDDSLAELLKKQAYETGKPFKQVVNETLRAGLEHAGTARTPREYRIEPAAMGSVRPGVDLDRALTLASELEDAELLHKMELRK
;
A
#
# COMPACT_ATOMS: atom_id res chain seq x y z
N MET A 1 7.19 39.32 -2.48
CA MET A 1 7.30 39.87 -3.85
C MET A 1 5.92 39.89 -4.52
N ARG A 2 5.65 40.86 -5.39
CA ARG A 2 4.44 40.90 -6.24
C ARG A 2 4.83 40.46 -7.64
N THR A 3 4.21 39.40 -8.13
CA THR A 3 4.46 38.82 -9.45
C THR A 3 3.12 38.63 -10.15
N THR A 4 3.08 38.90 -11.45
CA THR A 4 1.93 38.56 -12.30
C THR A 4 2.24 37.26 -13.00
N LEU A 5 1.32 36.29 -12.93
CA LEU A 5 1.49 34.97 -13.53
C LEU A 5 0.19 34.61 -14.24
N THR A 6 0.31 34.00 -15.43
CA THR A 6 -0.85 33.54 -16.20
C THR A 6 -1.18 32.11 -15.79
N ILE A 7 -2.42 31.86 -15.38
CA ILE A 7 -2.94 30.55 -14.97
C ILE A 7 -4.09 30.21 -15.90
N ASP A 8 -4.18 28.96 -16.34
CA ASP A 8 -5.34 28.45 -17.07
C ASP A 8 -6.64 28.61 -16.26
N ASP A 9 -7.75 28.89 -16.94
CA ASP A 9 -9.04 29.15 -16.29
C ASP A 9 -9.50 27.98 -15.41
N SER A 10 -9.29 26.74 -15.85
CA SER A 10 -9.66 25.55 -15.07
C SER A 10 -8.86 25.44 -13.77
N LEU A 11 -7.57 25.75 -13.81
CA LEU A 11 -6.70 25.72 -12.63
C LEU A 11 -7.03 26.89 -11.69
N ALA A 12 -7.39 28.06 -12.23
CA ALA A 12 -7.83 29.19 -11.44
C ALA A 12 -9.13 28.88 -10.67
N GLU A 13 -10.08 28.17 -11.28
CA GLU A 13 -11.31 27.72 -10.63
C GLU A 13 -11.04 26.72 -9.50
N LEU A 14 -10.16 25.74 -9.72
CA LEU A 14 -9.76 24.77 -8.69
C LEU A 14 -9.14 25.46 -7.47
N LEU A 15 -8.23 26.41 -7.70
CA LEU A 15 -7.58 27.17 -6.62
C LEU A 15 -8.59 28.05 -5.86
N LYS A 16 -9.57 28.65 -6.56
CA LYS A 16 -10.64 29.43 -5.92
C LYS A 16 -11.54 28.54 -5.06
N LYS A 17 -11.91 27.36 -5.56
CA LYS A 17 -12.70 26.37 -4.81
C LYS A 17 -11.97 25.94 -3.55
N GLN A 18 -10.68 25.60 -3.66
CA GLN A 18 -9.86 25.21 -2.52
C GLN A 18 -9.71 26.35 -1.48
N ALA A 19 -9.59 27.59 -1.93
CA ALA A 19 -9.59 28.76 -1.05
C ALA A 19 -10.91 28.93 -0.30
N TYR A 20 -12.04 28.71 -0.97
CA TYR A 20 -13.35 28.73 -0.34
C TYR A 20 -13.52 27.61 0.70
N GLU A 21 -13.16 26.38 0.35
CA GLU A 21 -13.28 25.21 1.23
C GLU A 21 -12.39 25.30 2.48
N THR A 22 -11.19 25.87 2.34
CA THR A 22 -10.23 26.00 3.45
C THR A 22 -10.38 27.30 4.24
N GLY A 23 -11.19 28.25 3.77
CA GLY A 23 -11.31 29.60 4.32
C GLY A 23 -10.02 30.43 4.24
N LYS A 24 -9.03 29.99 3.47
CA LYS A 24 -7.73 30.65 3.33
C LYS A 24 -7.76 31.69 2.19
N PRO A 25 -6.99 32.79 2.29
CA PRO A 25 -6.84 33.72 1.19
C PRO A 25 -6.31 33.04 -0.08
N PHE A 26 -6.85 33.40 -1.25
CA PHE A 26 -6.46 32.82 -2.54
C PHE A 26 -4.94 32.81 -2.78
N LYS A 27 -4.25 33.91 -2.45
CA LYS A 27 -2.78 34.01 -2.51
C LYS A 27 -2.07 32.95 -1.65
N GLN A 28 -2.59 32.68 -0.46
CA GLN A 28 -2.00 31.69 0.43
C GLN A 28 -2.14 30.30 -0.17
N VAL A 29 -3.33 29.95 -0.66
CA VAL A 29 -3.58 28.67 -1.35
C VAL A 29 -2.65 28.52 -2.54
N VAL A 30 -2.55 29.52 -3.42
CA VAL A 30 -1.65 29.48 -4.59
C VAL A 30 -0.21 29.19 -4.17
N ASN A 31 0.32 29.91 -3.17
CA ASN A 31 1.69 29.72 -2.71
C ASN A 31 1.92 28.36 -2.04
N GLU A 32 0.97 27.88 -1.23
CA GLU A 32 1.04 26.56 -0.60
C GLU A 32 1.02 25.45 -1.66
N THR A 33 0.11 25.53 -2.63
CA THR A 33 0.02 24.57 -3.73
C THR A 33 1.28 24.56 -4.58
N LEU A 34 1.83 25.72 -4.94
CA LEU A 34 3.08 25.80 -5.70
C LEU A 34 4.27 25.23 -4.89
N ARG A 35 4.36 25.54 -3.59
CA ARG A 35 5.41 25.00 -2.73
C ARG A 35 5.34 23.47 -2.65
N ALA A 36 4.15 22.93 -2.39
CA ALA A 36 3.93 21.49 -2.36
C ALA A 36 4.30 20.86 -3.72
N GLY A 37 3.90 21.48 -4.83
CA GLY A 37 4.29 21.02 -6.17
C GLY A 37 5.79 20.98 -6.39
N LEU A 38 6.53 22.01 -5.95
CA LEU A 38 7.99 22.06 -6.08
C LEU A 38 8.71 21.07 -5.16
N GLU A 39 8.19 20.81 -3.95
CA GLU A 39 8.72 19.79 -3.03
C GLU A 39 8.53 18.36 -3.60
N HIS A 40 7.39 18.11 -4.26
CA HIS A 40 7.06 16.81 -4.84
C HIS A 40 7.65 16.59 -6.24
N ALA A 41 7.96 17.65 -6.98
CA ALA A 41 8.53 17.57 -8.33
C ALA A 41 9.88 16.85 -8.39
N GLY A 42 10.66 16.87 -7.29
CA GLY A 42 11.93 16.14 -7.17
C GLY A 42 11.82 14.79 -6.46
N THR A 43 10.66 14.47 -5.87
CA THR A 43 10.45 13.30 -5.02
C THR A 43 9.31 12.42 -5.51
N ALA A 44 9.12 12.34 -6.83
CA ALA A 44 8.41 11.22 -7.43
C ALA A 44 9.14 9.93 -7.04
N ARG A 45 8.83 9.42 -5.85
CA ARG A 45 9.24 8.12 -5.36
C ARG A 45 8.64 7.17 -6.38
N THR A 46 9.47 6.71 -7.31
CA THR A 46 9.14 5.55 -8.12
C THR A 46 8.63 4.50 -7.14
N PRO A 47 7.39 4.00 -7.29
CA PRO A 47 6.89 2.95 -6.43
C PRO A 47 7.95 1.86 -6.42
N ARG A 48 8.53 1.59 -5.25
CA ARG A 48 9.58 0.59 -5.15
C ARG A 48 8.94 -0.72 -5.57
N GLU A 49 9.52 -1.39 -6.57
CA GLU A 49 9.01 -2.68 -7.03
C GLU A 49 8.85 -3.60 -5.82
N TYR A 50 7.66 -4.17 -5.70
CA TYR A 50 7.41 -5.17 -4.68
C TYR A 50 8.28 -6.39 -4.96
N ARG A 51 9.16 -6.74 -4.02
CA ARG A 51 10.02 -7.92 -4.08
C ARG A 51 9.77 -8.80 -2.86
N ILE A 52 9.65 -10.09 -3.10
CA ILE A 52 9.60 -11.13 -2.08
C ILE A 52 10.97 -11.81 -2.08
N GLU A 53 11.55 -12.02 -0.90
CA GLU A 53 12.68 -12.90 -0.68
C GLU A 53 12.14 -14.28 -0.26
N PRO A 54 12.03 -15.26 -1.16
CA PRO A 54 11.47 -16.57 -0.82
C PRO A 54 12.42 -17.35 0.10
N ALA A 55 11.86 -18.02 1.10
CA ALA A 55 12.59 -18.97 1.91
C ALA A 55 12.54 -20.37 1.27
N ALA A 56 13.65 -21.10 1.32
CA ALA A 56 13.70 -22.48 0.85
C ALA A 56 12.95 -23.40 1.83
N MET A 57 11.79 -23.92 1.41
CA MET A 57 10.96 -24.86 2.22
C MET A 57 11.24 -26.34 1.91
N GLY A 58 12.22 -26.62 1.05
CA GLY A 58 12.54 -27.98 0.59
C GLY A 58 11.59 -28.49 -0.50
N SER A 59 11.71 -29.79 -0.81
CA SER A 59 10.86 -30.47 -1.79
C SER A 59 9.61 -31.06 -1.15
N VAL A 60 8.49 -31.01 -1.87
CA VAL A 60 7.25 -31.68 -1.47
C VAL A 60 7.46 -33.19 -1.45
N ARG A 61 6.92 -33.86 -0.43
CA ARG A 61 6.96 -35.32 -0.33
C ARG A 61 6.06 -35.94 -1.42
N PRO A 62 6.46 -37.06 -2.06
CA PRO A 62 5.62 -37.74 -3.03
C PRO A 62 4.24 -38.09 -2.45
N GLY A 63 3.17 -37.81 -3.21
CA GLY A 63 1.80 -38.07 -2.79
C GLY A 63 1.16 -37.01 -1.89
N VAL A 64 1.89 -35.94 -1.53
CA VAL A 64 1.33 -34.80 -0.79
C VAL A 64 0.82 -33.75 -1.77
N ASP A 65 -0.50 -33.53 -1.76
CA ASP A 65 -1.18 -32.50 -2.55
C ASP A 65 -1.26 -31.20 -1.74
N LEU A 66 -0.44 -30.22 -2.11
CA LEU A 66 -0.43 -28.90 -1.45
C LEU A 66 -1.58 -27.98 -1.91
N ASP A 67 -2.23 -28.27 -3.04
CA ASP A 67 -3.38 -27.48 -3.50
C ASP A 67 -4.60 -27.74 -2.61
N ARG A 68 -4.60 -28.86 -1.88
CA ARG A 68 -5.60 -29.22 -0.86
C ARG A 68 -5.09 -28.99 0.56
N ALA A 69 -4.46 -27.85 0.79
CA ALA A 69 -3.81 -27.51 2.06
C ALA A 69 -4.69 -27.67 3.31
N LEU A 70 -5.99 -27.34 3.23
CA LEU A 70 -6.89 -27.48 4.38
C LEU A 70 -7.16 -28.94 4.75
N THR A 71 -7.37 -29.80 3.74
CA THR A 71 -7.56 -31.24 3.97
C THR A 71 -6.29 -31.85 4.56
N LEU A 72 -5.13 -31.50 3.99
CA LEU A 72 -3.83 -31.94 4.51
C LEU A 72 -3.63 -31.50 5.97
N ALA A 73 -4.02 -30.26 6.32
CA ALA A 73 -3.92 -29.76 7.69
C ALA A 73 -4.80 -30.57 8.65
N SER A 74 -6.06 -30.86 8.27
CA SER A 74 -6.96 -31.67 9.09
C SER A 74 -6.44 -33.08 9.32
N GLU A 75 -5.91 -33.74 8.29
CA GLU A 75 -5.32 -35.08 8.43
C GLU A 75 -4.11 -35.11 9.38
N LEU A 76 -3.26 -34.07 9.32
CA LEU A 76 -2.12 -33.92 10.22
C LEU A 76 -2.56 -33.68 11.67
N GLU A 77 -3.61 -32.90 11.89
CA GLU A 77 -4.21 -32.65 13.21
C GLU A 77 -4.82 -33.93 13.79
N ASP A 78 -5.59 -34.67 13.00
CA ASP A 78 -6.21 -35.93 13.41
C ASP A 78 -5.16 -36.97 13.81
N ALA A 79 -4.10 -37.10 13.02
CA ALA A 79 -2.99 -38.01 13.31
C ALA A 79 -2.26 -37.65 14.62
N GLU A 80 -2.09 -36.36 14.91
CA GLU A 80 -1.47 -35.90 16.14
C GLU A 80 -2.38 -36.13 17.35
N LEU A 81 -3.68 -35.86 17.21
CA LEU A 81 -4.66 -36.08 18.28
C LEU A 81 -4.68 -37.55 18.71
N LEU A 82 -4.71 -38.47 17.75
CA LEU A 82 -4.61 -39.91 18.00
C LEU A 82 -3.31 -40.26 18.75
N HIS A 83 -2.18 -39.70 18.32
CA HIS A 83 -0.90 -39.92 18.98
C HIS A 83 -0.88 -39.44 20.44
N LYS A 84 -1.48 -38.28 20.75
CA LYS A 84 -1.62 -37.78 22.13
C LYS A 84 -2.49 -38.69 22.99
N MET A 85 -3.61 -39.17 22.43
CA MET A 85 -4.51 -40.09 23.12
C MET A 85 -3.80 -41.41 23.48
N GLU A 86 -2.97 -41.94 22.59
CA GLU A 86 -2.12 -43.13 22.86
C GLU A 86 -1.10 -42.88 23.97
N LEU A 87 -0.52 -41.68 24.02
CA LEU A 87 0.41 -41.26 25.07
C LEU A 87 -0.27 -40.93 26.41
N ARG A 88 -1.62 -41.02 26.50
CA ARG A 88 -2.43 -40.59 27.66
C ARG A 88 -2.07 -39.18 28.15
N LYS A 89 -1.78 -38.27 27.22
CA LYS A 89 -1.51 -36.85 27.48
C LYS A 89 -2.66 -35.98 26.98
#